data_AF-A0A4R6X2E6-F1
#
_entry.id   AF-A0A4R6X2E6-F1
#
_cell.length_a   1.000
_cell.length_b   1.000
_cell.length_c   1.000
_cell.angle_alpha   90.00
_cell.angle_beta   90.00
_cell.angle_gamma   90.00
#
_symmetry.space_group_name_H-M   'P 1'
#
loop_
_entity.id
_entity.type
_entity.pdbx_description
1 polymer ?
#
loop_
_entity_poly.entity_id
_entity_poly.type
_entity_poly.pdbx_seq_one_letter_code
_entity_poly.pdbx_strand_id
1 'polypeptide(L)'
;MLLKIENILRFVVYLLRYFPDYICDLINYVKHSNKKYKSIDTKTQSISKIVSLYHVIEKGLSMKKSRPGFGIDRINSLIYYLELFSDNNEISSSIQYKTAIIVLKKYHDFNLSQGVTIEKLSLFLEKNNLVDKEDSINGGTKKIKRISRKSSENLTFSEVVNIRSSVRFFNDEIVPENDVLEALSIAHKSPSSCNRQSYRLIRVPIEKVPEVLKIQGGANGYIENIHNLFIIGFDIESYQGVGDRYSGYVDSSIFGTTLMYAFTSLGYQTLILNWSKPYKKNLELRKVVKLKESINISFFLAVGNIDLETIVPFSNRLDIKDIYKDA
;
A
#
# COMPACT_ATOMS: atom_id res chain seq x y z
N MET A 1 -28.91 37.68 -8.94
CA MET A 1 -28.44 38.01 -7.57
C MET A 1 -29.01 37.04 -6.54
N LEU A 2 -30.33 36.86 -6.49
CA LEU A 2 -31.01 35.92 -5.56
C LEU A 2 -30.49 34.48 -5.62
N LEU A 3 -30.32 33.89 -6.82
CA LEU A 3 -29.76 32.53 -6.98
C LEU A 3 -28.35 32.36 -6.40
N LYS A 4 -27.52 33.42 -6.43
CA LYS A 4 -26.17 33.37 -5.83
C LYS A 4 -26.25 33.35 -4.31
N ILE A 5 -27.16 34.15 -3.74
CA ILE A 5 -27.40 34.21 -2.29
C ILE A 5 -27.93 32.86 -1.79
N GLU A 6 -28.90 32.26 -2.51
CA GLU A 6 -29.43 30.95 -2.17
C GLU A 6 -28.36 29.86 -2.17
N ASN A 7 -27.49 29.82 -3.17
CA ASN A 7 -26.39 28.85 -3.23
C ASN A 7 -25.39 29.00 -2.07
N ILE A 8 -25.07 30.25 -1.69
CA ILE A 8 -24.20 30.52 -0.53
C ILE A 8 -24.87 30.04 0.76
N LEU A 9 -26.16 30.35 0.96
CA LEU A 9 -26.92 29.91 2.12
C LEU A 9 -26.99 28.38 2.20
N ARG A 10 -27.31 27.71 1.08
CA ARG A 10 -27.30 26.24 0.99
C ARG A 10 -25.93 25.67 1.36
N PHE A 11 -24.84 26.24 0.82
CA PHE A 11 -23.48 25.81 1.14
C PHE A 11 -23.19 25.91 2.65
N VAL A 12 -23.51 27.04 3.29
CA VAL A 12 -23.32 27.24 4.73
C VAL A 12 -24.15 26.26 5.55
N VAL A 13 -25.42 26.05 5.19
CA VAL A 13 -26.31 25.08 5.88
C VAL A 13 -25.73 23.67 5.80
N TYR A 14 -25.29 23.21 4.62
CA TYR A 14 -24.71 21.88 4.49
C TYR A 14 -23.35 21.77 5.18
N LEU A 15 -22.52 22.81 5.15
CA LEU A 15 -21.26 22.84 5.89
C LEU A 15 -21.50 22.62 7.39
N LEU A 16 -22.43 23.38 7.98
CA LEU A 16 -22.79 23.23 9.40
C LEU A 16 -23.42 21.88 9.70
N ARG A 17 -24.25 21.34 8.79
CA ARG A 17 -24.88 20.03 8.95
C ARG A 17 -23.87 18.89 8.94
N TYR A 18 -22.82 18.98 8.12
CA TYR A 18 -21.84 17.91 7.95
C TYR A 18 -20.66 18.01 8.92
N PHE A 19 -20.37 19.21 9.42
CA PHE A 19 -19.23 19.47 10.30
C PHE A 19 -19.15 18.56 11.53
N PRO A 20 -20.24 18.26 12.27
CA PRO A 20 -20.17 17.40 13.45
C PRO A 20 -19.62 16.01 13.18
N ASP A 21 -20.04 15.35 12.09
CA ASP A 21 -19.54 14.03 11.69
C ASP A 21 -18.02 14.03 11.45
N TYR A 22 -17.51 15.03 10.71
CA TYR A 22 -16.08 15.15 10.45
C TYR A 22 -15.27 15.43 11.72
N ILE A 23 -15.84 16.17 12.68
CA ILE A 23 -15.21 16.39 13.99
C ILE A 23 -15.19 15.10 14.82
N CYS A 24 -16.28 14.34 14.84
CA CYS A 24 -16.32 13.03 15.49
C CYS A 24 -15.27 12.08 14.89
N ASP A 25 -15.16 12.04 13.56
CA ASP A 25 -14.15 11.24 12.86
C ASP A 25 -12.72 11.66 13.23
N LEU A 26 -12.45 12.97 13.29
CA LEU A 26 -11.16 13.51 13.73
C LEU A 26 -10.85 13.14 15.18
N ILE A 27 -11.80 13.32 16.09
CA ILE A 27 -11.63 12.98 17.51
C ILE A 27 -11.32 11.49 17.65
N ASN A 28 -12.05 10.64 16.94
CA ASN A 28 -11.84 9.19 16.94
C ASN A 28 -10.43 8.84 16.43
N TYR A 29 -10.03 9.40 15.27
CA TYR A 29 -8.70 9.20 14.73
C TYR A 29 -7.59 9.67 15.68
N VAL A 30 -7.75 10.86 16.28
CA VAL A 30 -6.80 11.38 17.27
C VAL A 30 -6.77 10.48 18.50
N LYS A 31 -7.87 9.93 18.98
CA LYS A 31 -7.85 9.06 20.18
C LYS A 31 -7.16 7.73 19.91
N HIS A 32 -7.41 7.11 18.76
CA HIS A 32 -7.10 5.69 18.54
C HIS A 32 -5.97 5.40 17.54
N SER A 33 -5.58 6.35 16.69
CA SER A 33 -4.48 6.14 15.74
C SER A 33 -3.11 6.04 16.43
N ASN A 34 -2.17 5.36 15.77
CA ASN A 34 -0.78 5.25 16.21
C ASN A 34 -0.11 6.62 16.21
N LYS A 35 0.28 7.14 17.38
CA LYS A 35 0.98 8.42 17.53
C LYS A 35 2.47 8.21 17.75
N LYS A 36 3.27 9.15 17.28
CA LYS A 36 4.72 9.18 17.57
C LYS A 36 5.03 9.43 19.06
N TYR A 37 4.11 10.06 19.80
CA TYR A 37 4.35 10.62 21.14
C TYR A 37 3.53 10.00 22.28
N LYS A 38 2.73 8.96 22.00
CA LYS A 38 1.98 8.26 23.05
C LYS A 38 2.57 6.86 23.25
N SER A 39 2.48 6.34 24.47
CA SER A 39 2.63 4.91 24.73
C SER A 39 1.76 4.14 23.74
N ILE A 40 2.30 3.05 23.21
CA ILE A 40 1.51 2.11 22.42
C ILE A 40 0.63 1.38 23.43
N ASP A 41 -0.68 1.63 23.37
CA ASP A 41 -1.60 1.24 24.43
C ASP A 41 -2.29 -0.10 24.14
N THR A 42 -2.33 -0.53 22.87
CA THR A 42 -3.04 -1.75 22.46
C THR A 42 -2.19 -2.68 21.61
N LYS A 43 -2.51 -3.98 21.66
CA LYS A 43 -1.92 -5.02 20.79
C LYS A 43 -1.96 -4.63 19.31
N THR A 44 -3.10 -4.13 18.84
CA THR A 44 -3.27 -3.71 17.43
C THR A 44 -2.30 -2.58 17.06
N GLN A 45 -2.13 -1.60 17.95
CA GLN A 45 -1.17 -0.51 17.72
C GLN A 45 0.27 -1.03 17.69
N SER A 46 0.65 -1.92 18.62
CA SER A 46 1.97 -2.56 18.68
C SER A 46 2.31 -3.33 17.41
N ILE A 47 1.41 -4.23 17.01
CA ILE A 47 1.59 -5.05 15.81
C ILE A 47 1.67 -4.16 14.58
N SER A 48 0.77 -3.19 14.44
CA SER A 48 0.79 -2.26 13.29
C SER A 48 2.09 -1.46 13.23
N LYS A 49 2.64 -1.07 14.38
CA LYS A 49 3.93 -0.38 14.44
C LYS A 49 5.08 -1.28 13.98
N ILE A 50 5.15 -2.52 14.47
CA ILE A 50 6.13 -3.53 14.06
C ILE A 50 6.06 -3.75 12.55
N VAL A 51 4.85 -3.96 12.00
CA VAL A 51 4.61 -4.11 10.55
C VAL A 51 5.12 -2.92 9.76
N SER A 52 4.77 -1.70 10.19
CA SER A 52 5.20 -0.49 9.48
C SER A 52 6.73 -0.34 9.41
N LEU A 53 7.46 -0.88 10.40
CA LEU A 53 8.91 -0.81 10.48
C LEU A 53 9.55 -1.91 9.63
N TYR A 54 9.20 -3.18 9.84
CA TYR A 54 9.81 -4.27 9.08
C TYR A 54 9.46 -4.20 7.60
N HIS A 55 8.27 -3.71 7.22
CA HIS A 55 7.88 -3.64 5.81
C HIS A 55 8.78 -2.68 5.01
N VAL A 56 9.24 -1.59 5.62
CA VAL A 56 10.21 -0.68 4.99
C VAL A 56 11.55 -1.39 4.78
N ILE A 57 11.96 -2.24 5.73
CA ILE A 57 13.19 -3.03 5.65
C ILE A 57 13.07 -4.10 4.56
N GLU A 58 11.98 -4.87 4.53
CA GLU A 58 11.69 -5.83 3.45
C GLU A 58 11.69 -5.19 2.07
N LYS A 59 11.03 -4.03 1.95
CA LYS A 59 11.04 -3.25 0.72
C LYS A 59 12.48 -2.89 0.34
N GLY A 60 13.28 -2.42 1.28
CA GLY A 60 14.67 -2.08 1.04
C GLY A 60 15.52 -3.28 0.60
N LEU A 61 15.30 -4.47 1.20
CA LEU A 61 15.97 -5.71 0.78
C LEU A 61 15.56 -6.16 -0.63
N SER A 62 14.33 -5.85 -1.06
CA SER A 62 13.82 -6.20 -2.39
C SER A 62 14.30 -5.27 -3.52
N MET A 63 15.13 -4.26 -3.22
CA MET A 63 15.62 -3.32 -4.22
C MET A 63 16.69 -3.96 -5.12
N LYS A 64 16.72 -3.61 -6.42
CA LYS A 64 17.77 -4.08 -7.35
C LYS A 64 19.20 -3.72 -6.86
N LYS A 65 19.36 -2.57 -6.19
CA LYS A 65 20.63 -2.08 -5.64
C LYS A 65 20.45 -1.61 -4.20
N SER A 66 20.25 -2.55 -3.28
CA SER A 66 20.18 -2.29 -1.84
C SER A 66 21.51 -1.75 -1.31
N ARG A 67 21.50 -0.64 -0.58
CA ARG A 67 22.71 -0.05 0.02
C ARG A 67 23.00 -0.70 1.38
N PRO A 68 24.20 -1.22 1.67
CA PRO A 68 24.53 -1.67 3.03
C PRO A 68 24.24 -0.58 4.08
N GLY A 69 23.68 -0.98 5.22
CA GLY A 69 23.31 -0.08 6.33
C GLY A 69 22.04 0.74 6.11
N PHE A 70 21.24 0.49 5.06
CA PHE A 70 20.06 1.30 4.79
C PHE A 70 19.03 1.28 5.94
N GLY A 71 18.48 2.44 6.28
CA GLY A 71 17.35 2.52 7.22
C GLY A 71 17.70 2.17 8.67
N ILE A 72 18.95 2.40 9.11
CA ILE A 72 19.42 2.05 10.46
C ILE A 72 18.52 2.55 11.59
N ASP A 73 17.95 3.74 11.49
CA ASP A 73 17.01 4.27 12.49
C ASP A 73 15.75 3.40 12.64
N ARG A 74 15.31 2.79 11.54
CA ARG A 74 14.16 1.87 11.53
C ARG A 74 14.54 0.53 12.12
N ILE A 75 15.75 0.04 11.87
CA ILE A 75 16.30 -1.16 12.52
C ILE A 75 16.33 -0.95 14.03
N ASN A 76 16.91 0.16 14.48
CA ASN A 76 16.99 0.51 15.90
C ASN A 76 15.61 0.64 16.55
N SER A 77 14.66 1.26 15.85
CA SER A 77 13.27 1.34 16.31
C SER A 77 12.60 -0.03 16.38
N LEU A 78 12.85 -0.89 15.40
CA LEU A 78 12.26 -2.23 15.35
C LEU A 78 12.78 -3.09 16.49
N ILE A 79 14.11 -3.11 16.71
CA ILE A 79 14.74 -3.78 17.85
C ILE A 79 14.11 -3.31 19.16
N TYR A 80 14.00 -1.99 19.36
CA TYR A 80 13.36 -1.43 20.56
C TYR A 80 11.94 -1.96 20.79
N TYR A 81 11.09 -1.98 19.76
CA TYR A 81 9.72 -2.49 19.92
C TYR A 81 9.66 -4.00 20.09
N LEU A 82 10.57 -4.76 19.49
CA LEU A 82 10.64 -6.20 19.72
C LEU A 82 11.04 -6.49 21.17
N GLU A 83 12.08 -5.84 21.68
CA GLU A 83 12.48 -5.96 23.09
C GLU A 83 11.38 -5.48 24.05
N LEU A 84 10.72 -4.36 23.75
CA LEU A 84 9.62 -3.84 24.59
C LEU A 84 8.45 -4.84 24.73
N PHE A 85 8.22 -5.68 23.71
CA PHE A 85 7.09 -6.60 23.68
C PHE A 85 7.50 -8.08 23.76
N SER A 86 8.75 -8.39 24.10
CA SER A 86 9.24 -9.78 24.17
C SER A 86 8.44 -10.62 25.16
N ASP A 87 8.14 -10.04 26.32
CA ASP A 87 7.49 -10.72 27.45
C ASP A 87 5.95 -10.72 27.31
N ASN A 88 5.42 -10.03 26.30
CA ASN A 88 4.00 -10.04 25.99
C ASN A 88 3.70 -11.20 25.02
N ASN A 89 3.33 -12.36 25.57
CA ASN A 89 3.05 -13.58 24.81
C ASN A 89 2.04 -13.39 23.67
N GLU A 90 1.05 -12.50 23.82
CA GLU A 90 0.07 -12.24 22.77
C GLU A 90 0.67 -11.52 21.55
N ILE A 91 1.67 -10.66 21.76
CA ILE A 91 2.36 -9.93 20.70
C ILE A 91 3.50 -10.78 20.14
N SER A 92 4.34 -11.38 21.00
CA SER A 92 5.53 -12.12 20.59
C SER A 92 5.20 -13.42 19.84
N SER A 93 4.03 -14.03 20.11
CA SER A 93 3.53 -15.19 19.36
C SER A 93 2.98 -14.85 17.96
N SER A 94 2.69 -13.58 17.69
CA SER A 94 2.07 -13.13 16.44
C SER A 94 2.95 -13.36 15.21
N ILE A 95 2.32 -13.61 14.06
CA ILE A 95 3.01 -13.82 12.78
C ILE A 95 3.88 -12.61 12.41
N GLN A 96 3.45 -11.40 12.76
CA GLN A 96 4.11 -10.14 12.44
C GLN A 96 5.38 -9.95 13.27
N TYR A 97 5.33 -10.29 14.56
CA TYR A 97 6.51 -10.25 15.42
C TYR A 97 7.57 -11.24 14.93
N LYS A 98 7.16 -12.48 14.61
CA LYS A 98 8.04 -13.50 14.02
C LYS A 98 8.61 -13.06 12.66
N THR A 99 7.77 -12.47 11.81
CA THR A 99 8.20 -11.92 10.51
C THR A 99 9.27 -10.84 10.72
N ALA A 100 9.08 -9.94 11.68
CA ALA A 100 10.05 -8.89 11.98
C ALA A 100 11.43 -9.44 12.35
N ILE A 101 11.48 -10.50 13.16
CA ILE A 101 12.74 -11.19 13.50
C ILE A 101 13.42 -11.74 12.24
N ILE A 102 12.67 -12.43 11.38
CA ILE A 102 13.23 -13.01 10.15
C ILE A 102 13.76 -11.90 9.23
N VAL A 103 13.03 -10.79 9.11
CA VAL A 103 13.47 -9.63 8.33
C VAL A 103 14.77 -9.05 8.88
N LEU A 104 14.91 -8.97 10.20
CA LEU A 104 16.15 -8.54 10.85
C LEU A 104 17.31 -9.51 10.60
N LYS A 105 17.07 -10.82 10.65
CA LYS A 105 18.08 -11.84 10.29
C LYS A 105 18.52 -11.71 8.84
N LYS A 106 17.57 -11.68 7.89
CA LYS A 106 17.89 -11.50 6.46
C LYS A 106 18.61 -10.19 6.18
N TYR A 107 18.26 -9.12 6.91
CA TYR A 107 18.97 -7.85 6.82
C TYR A 107 20.39 -7.96 7.40
N HIS A 108 20.58 -8.66 8.52
CA HIS A 108 21.91 -8.94 9.07
C HIS A 108 22.78 -9.70 8.08
N ASP A 109 22.29 -10.81 7.53
CA ASP A 109 22.99 -11.64 6.54
C ASP A 109 23.38 -10.83 5.29
N PHE A 110 22.45 -10.02 4.78
CA PHE A 110 22.72 -9.13 3.65
C PHE A 110 23.87 -8.18 3.95
N ASN A 111 23.88 -7.52 5.11
CA ASN A 111 24.94 -6.56 5.44
C ASN A 111 26.30 -7.25 5.65
N LEU A 112 26.34 -8.39 6.33
CA LEU A 112 27.56 -9.18 6.49
C LEU A 112 28.13 -9.62 5.13
N SER A 113 27.27 -10.07 4.21
CA SER A 113 27.70 -10.44 2.84
C SER A 113 28.31 -9.28 2.05
N GLN A 114 28.06 -8.04 2.49
CA GLN A 114 28.60 -6.80 1.90
C GLN A 114 29.74 -6.22 2.75
N GLY A 115 30.24 -6.95 3.76
CA GLY A 115 31.34 -6.52 4.63
C GLY A 115 30.95 -5.45 5.65
N VAL A 116 29.65 -5.26 5.93
CA VAL A 116 29.15 -4.27 6.90
C VAL A 116 28.57 -4.97 8.12
N THR A 117 29.12 -4.67 9.29
CA THR A 117 28.60 -5.12 10.57
C THR A 117 27.77 -4.03 11.22
N ILE A 118 26.58 -4.41 11.71
CA ILE A 118 25.69 -3.52 12.44
C ILE A 118 25.64 -4.03 13.88
N GLU A 119 26.52 -3.50 14.73
CA GLU A 119 26.81 -4.01 16.07
C GLU A 119 25.54 -4.19 16.92
N LYS A 120 24.66 -3.18 16.99
CA LYS A 120 23.42 -3.27 17.77
C LYS A 120 22.50 -4.39 17.29
N LEU A 121 22.48 -4.68 15.99
CA LEU A 121 21.69 -5.76 15.43
C LEU A 121 22.33 -7.12 15.75
N SER A 122 23.64 -7.25 15.60
CA SER A 122 24.40 -8.45 15.99
C SER A 122 24.15 -8.82 17.45
N LEU A 123 24.34 -7.85 18.37
CA LEU A 123 24.12 -8.05 19.80
C LEU A 123 22.67 -8.45 20.11
N PHE A 124 21.69 -7.85 19.44
CA PHE A 124 20.29 -8.21 19.60
C PHE A 124 20.01 -9.66 19.18
N LEU A 125 20.54 -10.09 18.02
CA LEU A 125 20.35 -11.46 17.52
C LEU A 125 21.06 -12.50 18.38
N GLU A 126 22.28 -12.21 18.84
CA GLU A 126 23.07 -13.07 19.72
C GLU A 126 22.40 -13.24 21.10
N LYS A 127 22.05 -12.13 21.75
CA LYS A 127 21.39 -12.12 23.08
C LYS A 127 20.10 -12.95 23.12
N ASN A 128 19.39 -13.04 21.99
CA ASN A 128 18.12 -13.76 21.88
C ASN A 128 18.27 -15.16 21.23
N ASN A 129 19.49 -15.63 21.00
CA ASN A 129 19.79 -16.91 20.36
C ASN A 129 19.06 -17.08 19.00
N LEU A 130 19.07 -16.02 18.18
CA LEU A 130 18.32 -15.96 16.92
C LEU A 130 19.17 -16.24 15.67
N VAL A 131 20.50 -16.22 15.78
CA VAL A 131 21.43 -16.38 14.65
C VAL A 131 21.24 -17.73 13.97
N ASP A 132 21.42 -18.83 14.72
CA ASP A 132 21.37 -20.21 14.19
C ASP A 132 20.00 -20.88 14.30
N LYS A 133 19.02 -20.17 14.88
CA LYS A 133 17.68 -20.73 15.09
C LYS A 133 16.92 -20.83 13.77
N GLU A 134 16.44 -22.02 13.43
CA GLU A 134 15.59 -22.20 12.26
C GLU A 134 14.30 -21.37 12.36
N ASP A 135 13.92 -20.77 11.23
CA ASP A 135 12.74 -19.93 11.15
C ASP A 135 11.49 -20.79 11.00
N SER A 136 10.53 -20.63 11.93
CA SER A 136 9.24 -21.35 11.88
C SER A 136 8.34 -20.94 10.70
N ILE A 137 8.64 -19.83 10.04
CA ILE A 137 7.91 -19.28 8.89
C ILE A 137 8.91 -18.66 7.91
N ASN A 138 8.48 -18.38 6.68
CA ASN A 138 9.26 -17.60 5.72
C ASN A 138 9.12 -16.08 5.98
N GLY A 139 10.07 -15.27 5.49
CA GLY A 139 10.01 -13.80 5.62
C GLY A 139 11.10 -13.10 4.81
N GLY A 140 11.08 -11.77 4.77
CA GLY A 140 12.07 -10.99 4.04
C GLY A 140 11.65 -10.79 2.58
N THR A 141 12.26 -11.52 1.66
CA THR A 141 11.99 -11.39 0.23
C THR A 141 11.76 -12.76 -0.43
N LYS A 142 11.08 -12.74 -1.57
CA LYS A 142 10.93 -13.89 -2.45
C LYS A 142 11.15 -13.48 -3.90
N LYS A 143 11.53 -14.45 -4.71
CA LYS A 143 11.67 -14.29 -6.15
C LYS A 143 10.37 -14.72 -6.83
N ILE A 144 9.94 -13.95 -7.82
CA ILE A 144 8.80 -14.29 -8.69
C ILE A 144 9.28 -14.29 -10.14
N LYS A 145 8.62 -15.07 -10.99
CA LYS A 145 8.92 -15.17 -12.42
C LYS A 145 7.89 -14.41 -13.25
N ARG A 146 8.28 -13.96 -14.44
CA ARG A 146 7.35 -13.38 -15.42
C ARG A 146 6.26 -14.40 -15.74
N ILE A 147 5.02 -13.93 -15.81
CA ILE A 147 3.88 -14.72 -16.27
C ILE A 147 3.56 -14.23 -17.67
N SER A 148 3.61 -15.12 -18.65
CA SER A 148 3.22 -14.76 -20.01
C SER A 148 1.70 -14.70 -20.14
N ARG A 149 1.20 -13.91 -21.08
CA ARG A 149 -0.24 -13.88 -21.40
C ARG A 149 -0.79 -15.28 -21.72
N LYS A 150 -0.07 -16.04 -22.54
CA LYS A 150 -0.45 -17.43 -22.88
C LYS A 150 -0.57 -18.33 -21.65
N SER A 151 0.33 -18.18 -20.68
CA SER A 151 0.24 -18.93 -19.42
C SER A 151 -0.85 -18.41 -18.48
N SER A 152 -1.39 -17.21 -18.71
CA SER A 152 -2.42 -16.62 -17.86
C SER A 152 -3.86 -16.88 -18.36
N GLU A 153 -4.04 -17.32 -19.61
CA GLU A 153 -5.35 -17.55 -20.26
C GLU A 153 -6.29 -18.47 -19.47
N ASN A 154 -5.77 -19.46 -18.74
CA ASN A 154 -6.56 -20.47 -18.03
C ASN A 154 -6.44 -20.40 -16.51
N LEU A 155 -5.96 -19.29 -15.96
CA LEU A 155 -5.84 -19.15 -14.51
C LEU A 155 -7.22 -19.03 -13.86
N THR A 156 -7.44 -19.84 -12.83
CA THR A 156 -8.55 -19.67 -11.90
C THR A 156 -8.37 -18.37 -11.11
N PHE A 157 -9.47 -17.84 -10.55
CA PHE A 157 -9.39 -16.66 -9.68
C PHE A 157 -8.42 -16.86 -8.50
N SER A 158 -8.42 -18.06 -7.89
CA SER A 158 -7.50 -18.40 -6.80
C SER A 158 -6.04 -18.29 -7.24
N GLU A 159 -5.71 -18.80 -8.42
CA GLU A 159 -4.36 -18.71 -8.96
C GLU A 159 -3.97 -17.25 -9.24
N VAL A 160 -4.86 -16.45 -9.86
CA VAL A 160 -4.63 -15.01 -10.10
C VAL A 160 -4.32 -14.27 -8.79
N VAL A 161 -5.09 -14.52 -7.73
CA VAL A 161 -4.87 -13.89 -6.42
C VAL A 161 -3.53 -14.33 -5.81
N ASN A 162 -3.18 -15.61 -5.92
CA ASN A 162 -1.97 -16.17 -5.32
C ASN A 162 -0.68 -15.77 -6.02
N ILE A 163 -0.67 -15.68 -7.35
CA ILE A 163 0.51 -15.21 -8.10
C ILE A 163 0.74 -13.71 -7.92
N ARG A 164 -0.32 -12.94 -7.66
CA ARG A 164 -0.25 -11.48 -7.55
C ARG A 164 0.70 -11.07 -6.42
N SER A 165 1.70 -10.28 -6.78
CA SER A 165 2.70 -9.71 -5.87
C SER A 165 2.91 -8.23 -6.17
N SER A 166 3.32 -7.44 -5.17
CA SER A 166 3.52 -5.99 -5.33
C SER A 166 4.89 -5.71 -5.94
N VAL A 167 4.93 -5.57 -7.26
CA VAL A 167 6.16 -5.47 -8.07
C VAL A 167 6.60 -4.02 -8.24
N ARG A 168 7.87 -3.72 -7.99
CA ARG A 168 8.39 -2.34 -8.04
C ARG A 168 9.27 -2.05 -9.25
N PHE A 169 9.83 -3.10 -9.84
CA PHE A 169 10.74 -3.00 -10.96
C PHE A 169 10.07 -3.62 -12.19
N PHE A 170 9.46 -2.79 -13.01
CA PHE A 170 8.97 -3.18 -14.32
C PHE A 170 10.07 -2.99 -15.36
N ASN A 171 9.93 -3.67 -16.50
CA ASN A 171 10.72 -3.38 -17.69
C ASN A 171 10.13 -2.17 -18.43
N ASP A 172 10.73 -1.83 -19.57
CA ASP A 172 10.37 -0.63 -20.35
C ASP A 172 9.17 -0.88 -21.29
N GLU A 173 8.55 -2.07 -21.26
CA GLU A 173 7.40 -2.38 -22.09
C GLU A 173 6.18 -1.55 -21.65
N ILE A 174 5.59 -0.82 -22.61
CA ILE A 174 4.35 -0.07 -22.41
C ILE A 174 3.17 -1.02 -22.48
N VAL A 175 2.22 -0.89 -21.55
CA VAL A 175 0.98 -1.67 -21.58
C VAL A 175 0.13 -1.14 -22.75
N PRO A 176 -0.22 -1.98 -23.74
CA PRO A 176 -1.04 -1.58 -24.87
C PRO A 176 -2.42 -1.09 -24.42
N GLU A 177 -2.98 -0.10 -25.13
CA GLU A 177 -4.30 0.44 -24.80
C GLU A 177 -5.40 -0.63 -24.81
N ASN A 178 -5.33 -1.58 -25.76
CA ASN A 178 -6.30 -2.68 -25.84
C ASN A 178 -6.31 -3.53 -24.56
N ASP A 179 -5.15 -3.78 -23.95
CA ASP A 179 -5.07 -4.55 -22.70
C ASP A 179 -5.57 -3.75 -21.50
N VAL A 180 -5.39 -2.42 -21.51
CA VAL A 180 -6.00 -1.54 -20.51
C VAL A 180 -7.53 -1.59 -20.62
N LEU A 181 -8.07 -1.52 -21.84
CA LEU A 181 -9.51 -1.58 -22.10
C LEU A 181 -10.10 -2.94 -21.74
N GLU A 182 -9.38 -4.02 -22.02
CA GLU A 182 -9.78 -5.38 -21.62
C GLU A 182 -9.81 -5.53 -20.10
N ALA A 183 -8.75 -5.11 -19.39
CA ALA A 183 -8.73 -5.12 -17.92
C ALA A 183 -9.86 -4.25 -17.34
N LEU A 184 -10.14 -3.10 -17.95
CA LEU A 184 -11.23 -2.21 -17.56
C LEU A 184 -12.60 -2.87 -17.77
N SER A 185 -12.81 -3.59 -18.88
CA SER A 185 -14.08 -4.30 -19.15
C SER A 185 -14.43 -5.32 -18.06
N ILE A 186 -13.40 -5.97 -17.50
CA ILE A 186 -13.55 -6.90 -16.37
C ILE A 186 -13.86 -6.12 -15.09
N ALA A 187 -13.09 -5.07 -14.81
CA ALA A 187 -13.23 -4.25 -13.61
C ALA A 187 -14.54 -3.44 -13.57
N HIS A 188 -15.14 -3.12 -14.72
CA HIS A 188 -16.40 -2.39 -14.79
C HIS A 188 -17.57 -3.16 -14.15
N LYS A 189 -17.43 -4.47 -13.93
CA LYS A 189 -18.42 -5.28 -13.20
C LYS A 189 -18.31 -5.16 -11.68
N SER A 190 -17.37 -4.36 -11.15
CA SER A 190 -17.27 -4.10 -9.72
C SER A 190 -18.55 -3.47 -9.16
N PRO A 191 -19.06 -3.95 -8.01
CA PRO A 191 -20.20 -3.33 -7.37
C PRO A 191 -19.86 -1.93 -6.85
N SER A 192 -20.87 -1.08 -6.74
CA SER A 192 -20.75 0.25 -6.14
C SER A 192 -22.04 0.63 -5.43
N SER A 193 -21.94 1.55 -4.47
CA SER A 193 -23.08 2.07 -3.70
C SER A 193 -24.20 2.53 -4.64
N CYS A 194 -25.40 1.94 -4.50
CA CYS A 194 -26.56 2.21 -5.36
C CYS A 194 -26.27 2.11 -6.88
N ASN A 195 -25.27 1.32 -7.28
CA ASN A 195 -24.78 1.19 -8.66
C ASN A 195 -24.35 2.53 -9.32
N ARG A 196 -23.88 3.49 -8.52
CA ARG A 196 -23.51 4.84 -8.99
C ARG A 196 -22.30 4.86 -9.91
N GLN A 197 -21.41 3.86 -9.86
CA GLN A 197 -20.23 3.74 -10.74
C GLN A 197 -19.40 5.04 -10.77
N SER A 198 -19.20 5.62 -9.59
CA SER A 198 -18.51 6.90 -9.38
C SER A 198 -17.01 6.83 -9.63
N TYR A 199 -16.43 5.61 -9.66
CA TYR A 199 -15.01 5.39 -9.80
C TYR A 199 -14.46 5.96 -11.11
N ARG A 200 -13.21 6.41 -11.08
CA ARG A 200 -12.50 6.99 -12.21
C ARG A 200 -11.12 6.35 -12.32
N LEU A 201 -10.77 5.98 -13.55
CA LEU A 201 -9.42 5.56 -13.93
C LEU A 201 -8.81 6.66 -14.79
N ILE A 202 -7.71 7.25 -14.34
CA ILE A 202 -6.99 8.27 -15.11
C ILE A 202 -5.57 7.79 -15.38
N ARG A 203 -5.21 7.60 -16.66
CA ARG A 203 -3.82 7.30 -17.06
C ARG A 203 -2.98 8.55 -16.89
N VAL A 204 -1.87 8.44 -16.15
CA VAL A 204 -0.88 9.51 -16.04
C VAL A 204 -0.03 9.50 -17.31
N PRO A 205 0.15 10.64 -18.01
CA PRO A 205 1.05 10.71 -19.15
C PRO A 205 2.47 10.29 -18.76
N ILE A 206 3.13 9.49 -19.59
CA ILE A 206 4.42 8.85 -19.28
C ILE A 206 5.48 9.88 -18.83
N GLU A 207 5.53 11.04 -19.49
CA GLU A 207 6.45 12.13 -19.20
C GLU A 207 6.20 12.80 -17.84
N LYS A 208 4.98 12.65 -17.29
CA LYS A 208 4.59 13.17 -15.96
C LYS A 208 4.74 12.15 -14.84
N VAL A 209 4.88 10.86 -15.16
CA VAL A 209 4.97 9.79 -14.16
C VAL A 209 6.06 10.07 -13.12
N PRO A 210 7.30 10.49 -13.49
CA PRO A 210 8.33 10.77 -12.50
C PRO A 210 7.97 11.91 -11.55
N GLU A 211 7.33 12.96 -12.04
CA GLU A 211 6.89 14.10 -11.22
C GLU A 211 5.77 13.69 -10.26
N VAL A 212 4.76 12.98 -10.75
CA VAL A 212 3.67 12.44 -9.94
C VAL A 212 4.19 11.53 -8.82
N LEU A 213 5.11 10.63 -9.15
CA LEU A 213 5.69 9.69 -8.18
C LEU A 213 6.60 10.38 -7.15
N LYS A 214 7.29 11.46 -7.52
CA LYS A 214 8.03 12.31 -6.56
C LYS A 214 7.09 12.96 -5.55
N ILE A 215 5.92 13.45 -5.99
CA ILE A 215 4.90 14.03 -5.09
C ILE A 215 4.28 12.93 -4.21
N GLN A 216 4.01 11.75 -4.79
CA GLN A 216 3.55 10.56 -4.06
C GLN A 216 4.55 10.11 -2.99
N GLY A 217 5.85 10.14 -3.29
CA GLY A 217 6.96 9.99 -2.35
C GLY A 217 7.13 8.59 -1.75
N GLY A 218 6.31 7.61 -2.13
CA GLY A 218 6.41 6.21 -1.75
C GLY A 218 7.22 5.37 -2.75
N ALA A 219 7.45 5.87 -3.96
CA ALA A 219 8.16 5.18 -5.04
C ALA A 219 9.67 5.47 -5.13
N ASN A 220 10.24 6.17 -4.14
CA ASN A 220 11.66 6.51 -4.12
C ASN A 220 12.53 5.26 -4.33
N GLY A 221 13.41 5.32 -5.34
CA GLY A 221 14.36 4.26 -5.70
C GLY A 221 13.93 3.33 -6.85
N TYR A 222 12.75 3.54 -7.45
CA TYR A 222 12.28 2.78 -8.62
C TYR A 222 11.29 3.60 -9.47
N ILE A 223 11.40 4.93 -9.43
CA ILE A 223 10.51 5.83 -10.17
C ILE A 223 10.70 5.60 -11.68
N GLU A 224 11.95 5.47 -12.08
CA GLU A 224 12.42 5.20 -13.43
C GLU A 224 11.93 3.85 -13.99
N ASN A 225 11.44 2.95 -13.13
CA ASN A 225 10.93 1.65 -13.54
C ASN A 225 9.41 1.63 -13.72
N ILE A 226 8.72 2.77 -13.58
CA ILE A 226 7.26 2.82 -13.71
C ILE A 226 6.90 3.62 -14.96
N HIS A 227 6.40 2.92 -15.98
CA HIS A 227 6.01 3.53 -17.26
C HIS A 227 4.49 3.63 -17.46
N ASN A 228 3.70 2.77 -16.79
CA ASN A 228 2.24 2.85 -16.81
C ASN A 228 1.73 3.06 -15.39
N LEU A 229 1.26 4.27 -15.13
CA LEU A 229 0.71 4.68 -13.84
C LEU A 229 -0.72 5.17 -14.03
N PHE A 230 -1.62 4.62 -13.24
CA PHE A 230 -3.02 5.02 -13.21
C PHE A 230 -3.38 5.63 -11.86
N ILE A 231 -4.19 6.67 -11.88
CA ILE A 231 -4.87 7.20 -10.71
C ILE A 231 -6.22 6.50 -10.61
N ILE A 232 -6.47 5.89 -9.45
CA ILE A 232 -7.78 5.38 -9.06
C ILE A 232 -8.43 6.44 -8.17
N GLY A 233 -9.60 6.91 -8.59
CA GLY A 233 -10.34 7.94 -7.89
C GLY A 233 -11.84 7.74 -7.99
N PHE A 234 -12.60 8.75 -7.57
CA PHE A 234 -14.05 8.78 -7.65
C PHE A 234 -14.55 10.22 -7.78
N ASP A 235 -15.68 10.42 -8.44
CA ASP A 235 -16.34 11.72 -8.52
C ASP A 235 -17.27 11.91 -7.31
N ILE A 236 -16.99 12.91 -6.46
CA ILE A 236 -17.80 13.18 -5.26
C ILE A 236 -19.23 13.63 -5.60
N GLU A 237 -19.47 14.12 -6.82
CA GLU A 237 -20.81 14.52 -7.27
C GLU A 237 -21.79 13.34 -7.36
N SER A 238 -21.30 12.11 -7.34
CA SER A 238 -22.15 10.91 -7.32
C SER A 238 -22.79 10.63 -5.97
N TYR A 239 -22.42 11.34 -4.91
CA TYR A 239 -22.77 11.03 -3.53
C TYR A 239 -23.65 12.09 -2.87
N GLN A 240 -24.45 11.68 -1.89
CA GLN A 240 -25.39 12.58 -1.21
C GLN A 240 -25.30 12.47 0.31
N GLY A 241 -25.18 13.62 0.95
CA GLY A 241 -25.21 13.70 2.41
C GLY A 241 -23.90 13.25 3.07
N VAL A 242 -23.82 13.53 4.37
CA VAL A 242 -22.63 13.20 5.17
C VAL A 242 -22.43 11.71 5.40
N GLY A 243 -23.49 10.90 5.26
CA GLY A 243 -23.41 9.44 5.36
C GLY A 243 -22.59 8.81 4.22
N ASP A 244 -22.57 9.44 3.04
CA ASP A 244 -21.83 8.94 1.87
C ASP A 244 -20.35 9.38 1.86
N ARG A 245 -19.88 10.13 2.88
CA ARG A 245 -18.55 10.77 2.88
C ARG A 245 -17.36 9.81 2.66
N TYR A 246 -17.55 8.52 2.95
CA TYR A 246 -16.55 7.48 2.71
C TYR A 246 -16.89 6.52 1.57
N SER A 247 -18.11 6.57 1.02
CA SER A 247 -18.60 5.66 -0.02
C SER A 247 -17.71 5.67 -1.26
N GLY A 248 -17.20 6.85 -1.63
CA GLY A 248 -16.22 7.01 -2.72
C GLY A 248 -14.95 6.21 -2.58
N TYR A 249 -14.36 6.19 -1.38
CA TYR A 249 -13.15 5.41 -1.12
C TYR A 249 -13.44 3.91 -1.16
N VAL A 250 -14.60 3.48 -0.68
CA VAL A 250 -15.03 2.07 -0.74
C VAL A 250 -15.23 1.63 -2.19
N ASP A 251 -16.08 2.33 -2.95
CA ASP A 251 -16.42 1.98 -4.33
C ASP A 251 -15.16 1.94 -5.22
N SER A 252 -14.31 2.97 -5.12
CA SER A 252 -13.05 3.03 -5.90
C SER A 252 -12.01 1.99 -5.47
N SER A 253 -12.00 1.56 -4.20
CA SER A 253 -11.10 0.50 -3.73
C SER A 253 -11.52 -0.89 -4.22
N ILE A 254 -12.82 -1.15 -4.26
CA ILE A 254 -13.36 -2.38 -4.88
C ILE A 254 -13.00 -2.40 -6.36
N PHE A 255 -13.32 -1.33 -7.10
CA PHE A 255 -12.96 -1.19 -8.51
C PHE A 255 -11.47 -1.37 -8.78
N GLY A 256 -10.61 -0.64 -8.05
CA GLY A 256 -9.16 -0.71 -8.26
C GLY A 256 -8.56 -2.06 -7.87
N THR A 257 -9.15 -2.78 -6.91
CA THR A 257 -8.75 -4.16 -6.57
C THR A 257 -9.13 -5.13 -7.68
N THR A 258 -10.35 -5.03 -8.22
CA THR A 258 -10.77 -5.85 -9.37
C THR A 258 -9.90 -5.56 -10.59
N LEU A 259 -9.59 -4.30 -10.87
CA LEU A 259 -8.71 -3.90 -11.97
C LEU A 259 -7.28 -4.45 -11.80
N MET A 260 -6.74 -4.44 -10.58
CA MET A 260 -5.44 -5.06 -10.27
C MET A 260 -5.44 -6.56 -10.60
N TYR A 261 -6.49 -7.30 -10.23
CA TYR A 261 -6.61 -8.72 -10.57
C TYR A 261 -6.85 -8.94 -12.06
N ALA A 262 -7.62 -8.08 -12.72
CA ALA A 262 -7.84 -8.14 -14.17
C ALA A 262 -6.50 -7.98 -14.93
N PHE A 263 -5.66 -7.02 -14.56
CA PHE A 263 -4.31 -6.93 -15.14
C PHE A 263 -3.47 -8.18 -14.87
N THR A 264 -3.58 -8.75 -13.66
CA THR A 264 -2.84 -9.96 -13.31
C THR A 264 -3.30 -11.17 -14.13
N SER A 265 -4.61 -11.32 -14.41
CA SER A 265 -5.12 -12.39 -15.27
C SER A 265 -4.71 -12.22 -16.74
N LEU A 266 -4.37 -11.00 -17.17
CA LEU A 266 -3.80 -10.74 -18.49
C LEU A 266 -2.27 -10.92 -18.54
N GLY A 267 -1.64 -11.34 -17.44
CA GLY A 267 -0.21 -11.61 -17.35
C GLY A 267 0.65 -10.44 -16.83
N TYR A 268 0.05 -9.29 -16.54
CA TYR A 268 0.77 -8.11 -16.05
C TYR A 268 1.07 -8.18 -14.55
N GLN A 269 2.16 -7.54 -14.14
CA GLN A 269 2.47 -7.30 -12.74
C GLN A 269 1.94 -5.94 -12.32
N THR A 270 1.59 -5.81 -11.04
CA THR A 270 0.91 -4.63 -10.53
C THR A 270 1.51 -4.15 -9.22
N LEU A 271 1.33 -2.86 -8.94
CA LEU A 271 1.69 -2.23 -7.68
C LEU A 271 0.70 -1.14 -7.31
N ILE A 272 0.02 -1.32 -6.19
CA ILE A 272 -0.77 -0.26 -5.57
C ILE A 272 0.16 0.65 -4.75
N LEU A 273 0.03 1.96 -4.96
CA LEU A 273 0.72 3.00 -4.21
C LEU A 273 -0.30 3.85 -3.47
N ASN A 274 -0.21 3.85 -2.14
CA ASN A 274 -1.16 4.58 -1.29
C ASN A 274 -1.19 6.09 -1.59
N TRP A 275 -2.37 6.69 -1.49
CA TRP A 275 -2.58 8.13 -1.51
C TRP A 275 -3.47 8.61 -0.35
N SER A 276 -2.86 8.78 0.82
CA SER A 276 -3.49 9.39 1.99
C SER A 276 -2.64 10.57 2.47
N LYS A 277 -2.40 11.52 1.56
CA LYS A 277 -1.48 12.64 1.80
C LYS A 277 -2.19 13.87 2.38
N PRO A 278 -1.47 14.74 3.11
CA PRO A 278 -2.01 16.02 3.55
C PRO A 278 -2.55 16.85 2.38
N TYR A 279 -3.56 17.67 2.65
CA TYR A 279 -4.24 18.49 1.63
C TYR A 279 -3.27 19.30 0.74
N LYS A 280 -2.20 19.86 1.31
CA LYS A 280 -1.17 20.58 0.53
C LYS A 280 -0.53 19.72 -0.57
N LYS A 281 -0.24 18.45 -0.30
CA LYS A 281 0.30 17.50 -1.30
C LYS A 281 -0.73 17.13 -2.36
N ASN A 282 -2.02 17.12 -1.99
CA ASN A 282 -3.12 16.99 -2.94
C ASN A 282 -3.18 18.16 -3.92
N LEU A 283 -3.07 19.40 -3.41
CA LEU A 283 -2.98 20.57 -4.28
C LEU A 283 -1.75 20.55 -5.19
N GLU A 284 -0.57 20.14 -4.69
CA GLU A 284 0.63 19.97 -5.52
C GLU A 284 0.39 18.96 -6.65
N LEU A 285 -0.18 17.79 -6.35
CA LEU A 285 -0.45 16.77 -7.36
C LEU A 285 -1.45 17.26 -8.42
N ARG A 286 -2.54 17.92 -8.01
CA ARG A 286 -3.58 18.43 -8.93
C ARG A 286 -3.07 19.48 -9.92
N LYS A 287 -1.96 20.17 -9.62
CA LYS A 287 -1.31 21.07 -10.59
C LYS A 287 -0.66 20.30 -11.74
N VAL A 288 -0.19 19.08 -11.47
CA VAL A 288 0.47 18.19 -12.44
C VAL A 288 -0.56 17.41 -13.25
N VAL A 289 -1.51 16.78 -12.55
CA VAL A 289 -2.61 16.00 -13.12
C VAL A 289 -3.87 16.86 -13.08
N LYS A 290 -4.24 17.45 -14.22
CA LYS A 290 -5.38 18.36 -14.38
C LYS A 290 -6.70 17.60 -14.19
N LEU A 291 -7.09 17.38 -12.94
CA LEU A 291 -8.31 16.67 -12.56
C LEU A 291 -9.44 17.67 -12.27
N LYS A 292 -10.68 17.26 -12.57
CA LYS A 292 -11.88 17.95 -12.08
C LYS A 292 -11.82 18.06 -10.56
N GLU A 293 -12.26 19.20 -10.01
CA GLU A 293 -12.19 19.48 -8.57
C GLU A 293 -12.94 18.42 -7.75
N SER A 294 -14.06 17.94 -8.26
CA SER A 294 -14.90 16.90 -7.66
C SER A 294 -14.27 15.49 -7.71
N ILE A 295 -13.24 15.24 -8.52
CA ILE A 295 -12.58 13.93 -8.57
C ILE A 295 -11.61 13.84 -7.40
N ASN A 296 -11.92 12.98 -6.44
CA ASN A 296 -11.00 12.61 -5.37
C ASN A 296 -10.12 11.44 -5.78
N ILE A 297 -8.88 11.42 -5.26
CA ILE A 297 -7.89 10.39 -5.53
C ILE A 297 -7.86 9.42 -4.35
N SER A 298 -7.99 8.12 -4.63
CA SER A 298 -7.92 7.06 -3.62
C SER A 298 -6.50 6.48 -3.52
N PHE A 299 -5.93 6.06 -4.65
CA PHE A 299 -4.57 5.52 -4.73
C PHE A 299 -4.10 5.48 -6.19
N PHE A 300 -2.85 5.05 -6.41
CA PHE A 300 -2.33 4.78 -7.74
C PHE A 300 -2.16 3.29 -7.97
N LEU A 301 -2.27 2.88 -9.23
CA LEU A 301 -1.98 1.54 -9.71
C LEU A 301 -0.90 1.64 -10.80
N ALA A 302 0.30 1.16 -10.49
CA ALA A 302 1.35 0.94 -11.49
C ALA A 302 1.18 -0.45 -12.10
N VAL A 303 1.37 -0.55 -13.42
CA VAL A 303 1.21 -1.78 -14.20
C VAL A 303 2.37 -1.91 -15.17
N GLY A 304 2.86 -3.13 -15.36
CA GLY A 304 3.89 -3.41 -16.37
C GLY A 304 4.29 -4.86 -16.40
N ASN A 305 5.18 -5.18 -17.31
CA ASN A 305 5.86 -6.47 -17.34
C ASN A 305 7.14 -6.41 -16.50
N ILE A 306 7.67 -7.58 -16.17
CA ILE A 306 9.00 -7.73 -15.58
C ILE A 306 9.93 -8.42 -16.58
N ASP A 307 11.22 -8.36 -16.27
CA ASP A 307 12.21 -9.28 -16.86
C ASP A 307 11.89 -10.73 -16.48
N LEU A 308 12.75 -11.71 -16.77
CA LEU A 308 12.48 -13.13 -16.47
C LEU A 308 12.06 -13.38 -15.01
N GLU A 309 12.64 -12.63 -14.07
CA GLU A 309 12.38 -12.72 -12.64
C GLU A 309 12.60 -11.37 -11.95
N THR A 310 11.95 -11.19 -10.79
CA THR A 310 12.21 -10.07 -9.89
C THR A 310 12.09 -10.49 -8.43
N ILE A 311 12.69 -9.71 -7.55
CA ILE A 311 12.57 -9.86 -6.09
C ILE A 311 11.43 -8.97 -5.60
N VAL A 312 10.62 -9.51 -4.69
CA VAL A 312 9.55 -8.78 -4.00
C VAL A 312 9.59 -9.10 -2.50
N PRO A 313 9.04 -8.25 -1.62
CA PRO A 313 8.82 -8.59 -0.22
C PRO A 313 8.01 -9.87 -0.08
N PHE A 314 8.35 -10.72 0.90
CA PHE A 314 7.64 -11.97 1.14
C PHE A 314 6.16 -11.71 1.47
N SER A 315 5.92 -10.70 2.33
CA SER A 315 4.60 -10.23 2.74
C SER A 315 3.74 -11.35 3.33
N ASN A 316 4.06 -11.83 4.53
CA ASN A 316 3.22 -12.80 5.23
C ASN A 316 1.77 -12.31 5.37
N ARG A 317 0.83 -13.26 5.38
CA ARG A 317 -0.58 -12.99 5.69
C ARG A 317 -0.88 -13.37 7.13
N LEU A 318 -1.91 -12.74 7.68
CA LEU A 318 -2.50 -13.13 8.95
C LEU A 318 -3.02 -14.57 8.86
N ASP A 319 -3.08 -15.24 10.00
CA ASP A 319 -3.88 -16.45 10.12
C ASP A 319 -5.36 -16.08 9.93
N ILE A 320 -6.14 -16.94 9.27
CA ILE A 320 -7.56 -16.69 9.00
C ILE A 320 -8.32 -16.46 10.32
N LYS A 321 -7.96 -17.17 11.39
CA LYS A 321 -8.57 -17.02 12.72
C LYS A 321 -8.35 -15.65 13.38
N ASP A 322 -7.33 -14.91 12.92
CA ASP A 322 -7.08 -13.54 13.40
C ASP A 322 -8.01 -12.53 12.73
N ILE A 323 -8.62 -12.90 11.59
CA ILE A 323 -9.51 -12.04 10.78
C ILE A 323 -10.98 -12.43 10.96
N TYR A 324 -11.26 -13.73 11.03
CA TYR A 324 -12.61 -14.28 11.13
C TYR A 324 -12.91 -14.70 12.56
N LYS A 325 -13.90 -14.05 13.18
CA LYS A 325 -14.36 -14.32 14.55
C LYS A 325 -15.88 -14.22 14.59
N ASP A 326 -16.50 -15.08 15.39
CA ASP A 326 -17.90 -14.91 15.77
C ASP A 326 -18.04 -13.65 16.62
N ALA A 327 -19.18 -12.97 16.48
CA ALA A 327 -19.45 -11.67 17.09
C ALA A 327 -19.57 -11.71 18.62
#